data_AF-A0AAU2TAU1-F1
#
_entry.id   AF-A0AAU2TAU1-F1
#
_cell.length_a   1.000
_cell.length_b   1.000
_cell.length_c   1.000
_cell.angle_alpha   90.00
_cell.angle_beta   90.00
_cell.angle_gamma   90.00
#
_symmetry.space_group_name_H-M   'P 1'
#
loop_
_entity.id
_entity.type
_entity.pdbx_description
1 polymer ?
#
loop_
_entity_poly.entity_id
_entity_poly.type
_entity_poly.pdbx_seq_one_letter_code
_entity_poly.pdbx_strand_id
1 'polypeptide(L)'
;MKKVSSVLLATALAATGVLLAGPASAAVTADSAVGGAVATLGQQKINLQQDGWGAAQSCVVYSTSSVRCFKTHAEADKALGYSRATDPLMAGRSEAQIQATPACASGWLCLYQDINGGGRRLIFSDYYWQNLNEYGFSDQTSSWRNNQGSSQWGWLARDEGGNGGQISISPNTYSSNLGAYNDWASSVAA
;
A
#
# COMPACT_ATOMS: atom_id res chain seq x y z
N MET A 1 -16.19 -60.79 -22.87
CA MET A 1 -17.33 -61.69 -22.56
C MET A 1 -17.03 -62.45 -21.28
N LYS A 2 -18.08 -62.65 -20.47
CA LYS A 2 -18.15 -63.20 -19.11
C LYS A 2 -17.25 -64.40 -18.80
N LYS A 3 -16.79 -64.48 -17.54
CA LYS A 3 -16.87 -65.61 -16.56
C LYS A 3 -16.02 -65.24 -15.33
N VAL A 4 -16.59 -64.70 -14.26
CA VAL A 4 -17.40 -65.35 -13.20
C VAL A 4 -16.65 -66.53 -12.55
N SER A 5 -16.20 -66.35 -11.31
CA SER A 5 -16.73 -67.11 -10.15
C SER A 5 -15.93 -66.84 -8.88
N SER A 6 -16.62 -66.27 -7.90
CA SER A 6 -16.28 -66.23 -6.47
C SER A 6 -16.44 -67.61 -5.83
N VAL A 7 -15.89 -67.78 -4.60
CA VAL A 7 -16.40 -68.53 -3.42
C VAL A 7 -15.21 -68.67 -2.45
N LEU A 8 -15.13 -67.81 -1.42
CA LEU A 8 -15.54 -68.02 -0.01
C LEU A 8 -14.53 -68.83 0.83
N LEU A 9 -13.97 -68.17 1.85
CA LEU A 9 -13.82 -68.76 3.19
C LEU A 9 -13.75 -67.63 4.23
N ALA A 10 -14.65 -67.75 5.20
CA ALA A 10 -14.91 -66.82 6.29
C ALA A 10 -13.99 -67.10 7.51
N THR A 11 -14.14 -66.25 8.53
CA THR A 11 -13.65 -66.26 9.93
C THR A 11 -12.54 -65.22 10.19
N ALA A 12 -12.54 -64.45 11.27
CA ALA A 12 -13.48 -64.18 12.36
C ALA A 12 -12.95 -62.95 13.14
N LEU A 13 -13.88 -62.20 13.76
CA LEU A 13 -13.77 -61.27 14.89
C LEU A 13 -12.41 -60.63 15.26
N ALA A 14 -12.34 -59.29 15.30
CA ALA A 14 -12.40 -58.51 16.54
C ALA A 14 -11.95 -57.04 16.36
N ALA A 15 -12.54 -56.18 17.20
CA ALA A 15 -12.09 -54.84 17.60
C ALA A 15 -12.26 -53.66 16.61
N THR A 16 -13.43 -53.04 16.74
CA THR A 16 -13.65 -51.58 16.82
C THR A 16 -12.41 -50.69 16.84
N GLY A 17 -12.31 -49.83 15.82
CA GLY A 17 -11.47 -48.64 15.81
C GLY A 17 -12.01 -47.68 14.76
N VAL A 18 -13.08 -46.95 15.09
CA VAL A 18 -13.55 -45.83 14.26
C VAL A 18 -12.49 -44.75 14.34
N LEU A 19 -11.60 -44.68 13.35
CA LEU A 19 -10.78 -43.50 13.12
C LEU A 19 -11.72 -42.39 12.62
N LEU A 20 -12.22 -41.58 13.55
CA LEU A 20 -12.79 -40.28 13.25
C LEU A 20 -11.67 -39.44 12.63
N ALA A 21 -11.60 -39.41 11.29
CA ALA A 21 -10.87 -38.40 10.56
C ALA A 21 -11.57 -37.05 10.81
N GLY A 22 -11.22 -36.41 11.92
CA GLY A 22 -11.61 -35.02 12.17
C GLY A 22 -11.04 -34.15 11.04
N PRO A 23 -11.79 -33.12 10.59
CA PRO A 23 -11.24 -32.18 9.62
C PRO A 23 -9.99 -31.56 10.25
N ALA A 24 -8.85 -31.71 9.56
CA ALA A 24 -7.66 -30.95 9.86
C ALA A 24 -8.01 -29.48 9.63
N SER A 25 -8.39 -28.79 10.70
CA SER A 25 -8.42 -27.33 10.72
C SER A 25 -7.01 -26.88 10.40
N ALA A 26 -6.77 -26.47 9.15
CA ALA A 26 -5.62 -25.69 8.80
C ALA A 26 -5.64 -24.48 9.73
N ALA A 27 -4.75 -24.49 10.72
CA ALA A 27 -4.48 -23.33 11.52
C ALA A 27 -3.94 -22.29 10.55
N VAL A 28 -4.82 -21.38 10.12
CA VAL A 28 -4.38 -20.07 9.65
C VAL A 28 -3.59 -19.51 10.81
N THR A 29 -2.27 -19.50 10.69
CA THR A 29 -1.44 -18.64 11.51
C THR A 29 -1.93 -17.23 11.23
N ALA A 30 -2.80 -16.73 12.11
CA ALA A 30 -3.05 -15.32 12.23
C ALA A 30 -1.69 -14.72 12.56
N ASP A 31 -1.08 -14.12 11.54
CA ASP A 31 0.15 -13.35 11.62
C ASP A 31 -0.13 -12.20 12.59
N SER A 32 0.08 -12.50 13.87
CA SER A 32 -0.22 -11.60 14.95
C SER A 32 0.89 -10.56 14.99
N ALA A 33 0.55 -9.35 14.54
CA ALA A 33 1.01 -8.08 15.09
C ALA A 33 2.54 -7.92 15.23
N VAL A 34 3.29 -8.34 14.22
CA VAL A 34 4.58 -7.72 13.95
C VAL A 34 4.24 -6.35 13.35
N GLY A 35 4.36 -5.28 14.15
CA GLY A 35 4.02 -3.91 13.73
C GLY A 35 4.65 -3.54 12.38
N GLY A 36 4.03 -2.64 11.62
CA GLY A 36 4.43 -2.29 10.28
C GLY A 36 3.53 -2.89 9.20
N ALA A 37 3.34 -2.12 8.13
CA ALA A 37 2.59 -2.54 6.96
C ALA A 37 3.41 -3.55 6.14
N VAL A 38 2.83 -4.74 5.93
CA VAL A 38 3.39 -5.75 5.03
C VAL A 38 3.00 -5.41 3.60
N ALA A 39 4.00 -5.15 2.76
CA ALA A 39 3.84 -4.82 1.36
C ALA A 39 4.36 -5.93 0.44
N THR A 40 3.88 -5.93 -0.80
CA THR A 40 4.38 -6.80 -1.86
C THR A 40 5.31 -6.03 -2.81
N LEU A 41 6.53 -6.52 -3.01
CA LEU A 41 7.48 -6.04 -4.02
C LEU A 41 7.75 -7.18 -5.02
N GLY A 42 7.02 -7.17 -6.14
CA GLY A 42 7.00 -8.31 -7.05
C GLY A 42 6.37 -9.53 -6.35
N GLN A 43 7.16 -10.60 -6.18
CA GLN A 43 6.73 -11.81 -5.46
C GLN A 43 7.15 -11.84 -3.99
N GLN A 44 7.94 -10.86 -3.55
CA GLN A 44 8.46 -10.80 -2.19
C GLN A 44 7.49 -10.03 -1.28
N LYS A 45 7.31 -10.50 -0.04
CA LYS A 45 6.69 -9.72 1.03
C LYS A 45 7.78 -9.03 1.86
N ILE A 46 7.55 -7.77 2.20
CA ILE A 46 8.45 -6.95 3.04
C ILE A 46 7.62 -6.23 4.11
N ASN A 47 8.10 -6.18 5.34
CA ASN A 47 7.55 -5.28 6.36
C ASN A 47 8.23 -3.92 6.23
N LEU A 48 7.48 -2.90 5.81
CA LEU A 48 8.05 -1.59 5.47
C LEU A 48 8.65 -0.84 6.67
N GLN A 49 8.15 -1.09 7.87
CA GLN A 49 8.69 -0.50 9.10
C GLN A 49 9.96 -1.21 9.54
N GLN A 50 9.97 -2.55 9.53
CA GLN A 50 11.03 -3.36 10.14
C GLN A 50 12.15 -3.69 9.16
N ASP A 51 11.80 -4.11 7.95
CA ASP A 51 12.76 -4.50 6.91
C ASP A 51 13.19 -3.30 6.07
N GLY A 52 12.45 -2.18 6.16
CA GLY A 52 12.56 -1.05 5.26
C GLY A 52 11.99 -1.36 3.87
N TRP A 53 12.32 -0.50 2.90
CA TRP A 53 11.74 -0.56 1.56
C TRP A 53 12.50 -1.48 0.60
N GLY A 54 13.69 -1.96 0.98
CA GLY A 54 14.58 -2.69 0.09
C GLY A 54 14.86 -1.89 -1.18
N ALA A 55 14.49 -2.44 -2.34
CA ALA A 55 14.64 -1.79 -3.64
C ALA A 55 13.41 -0.96 -4.08
N ALA A 56 12.38 -0.86 -3.24
CA ALA A 56 11.19 -0.10 -3.59
C ALA A 56 11.43 1.42 -3.54
N GLN A 57 10.85 2.14 -4.49
CA GLN A 57 10.78 3.61 -4.48
C GLN A 57 9.36 4.13 -4.37
N SER A 58 8.35 3.36 -4.75
CA SER A 58 6.95 3.78 -4.63
C SER A 58 6.11 2.67 -4.02
N CYS A 59 5.27 2.99 -3.04
CA CYS A 59 4.30 2.05 -2.47
C CYS A 59 2.88 2.63 -2.55
N VAL A 60 1.96 1.85 -3.09
CA VAL A 60 0.53 2.13 -3.16
C VAL A 60 -0.16 1.45 -2.00
N VAL A 61 -0.86 2.24 -1.19
CA VAL A 61 -1.64 1.80 -0.04
C VAL A 61 -3.10 1.75 -0.49
N TYR A 62 -3.57 0.55 -0.86
CA TYR A 62 -4.98 0.33 -1.15
C TYR A 62 -5.81 0.19 0.13
N SER A 63 -5.18 -0.32 1.19
CA SER A 63 -5.66 -0.36 2.57
C SER A 63 -4.47 -0.62 3.51
N THR A 64 -4.70 -0.55 4.82
CA THR A 64 -3.71 -0.95 5.84
C THR A 64 -3.20 -2.39 5.69
N SER A 65 -4.01 -3.28 5.10
CA SER A 65 -3.67 -4.69 4.88
C SER A 65 -3.29 -5.03 3.43
N SER A 66 -3.30 -4.04 2.53
CA SER A 66 -3.03 -4.23 1.11
C SER A 66 -2.13 -3.12 0.58
N VAL A 67 -0.83 -3.37 0.65
CA VAL A 67 0.21 -2.46 0.14
C VAL A 67 0.99 -3.14 -0.98
N ARG A 68 1.15 -2.42 -2.11
CA ARG A 68 1.96 -2.87 -3.24
C ARG A 68 3.04 -1.87 -3.57
N CYS A 69 4.28 -2.33 -3.56
CA CYS A 69 5.47 -1.55 -3.82
C CYS A 69 6.09 -1.85 -5.19
N PHE A 70 6.80 -0.86 -5.71
CA PHE A 70 7.39 -0.82 -7.03
C PHE A 70 8.81 -0.28 -6.94
N LYS A 71 9.69 -0.73 -7.83
CA LYS A 71 11.09 -0.31 -7.84
C LYS A 71 11.27 1.11 -8.33
N THR A 72 10.30 1.64 -9.09
CA THR A 72 10.33 3.02 -9.59
C THR A 72 8.96 3.70 -9.47
N HIS A 73 8.96 5.04 -9.48
CA HIS A 73 7.72 5.82 -9.57
C HIS A 73 6.95 5.52 -10.87
N ALA A 74 7.66 5.38 -11.99
CA ALA A 74 7.06 5.11 -13.30
C ALA A 74 6.32 3.76 -13.35
N GLU A 75 6.84 2.73 -12.67
CA GLU A 75 6.15 1.43 -12.54
C GLU A 75 4.83 1.56 -11.77
N ALA A 76 4.83 2.28 -10.66
CA ALA A 76 3.62 2.55 -9.89
C ALA A 76 2.62 3.39 -10.70
N ASP A 77 3.09 4.41 -11.40
CA ASP A 77 2.27 5.27 -12.26
C ASP A 77 1.58 4.44 -13.36
N LYS A 78 2.35 3.60 -14.05
CA LYS A 78 1.81 2.67 -15.06
C LYS A 78 0.77 1.72 -14.45
N ALA A 79 1.04 1.20 -13.26
CA ALA A 79 0.15 0.27 -12.58
C ALA A 79 -1.17 0.92 -12.11
N LEU A 80 -1.18 2.25 -11.92
CA LEU A 80 -2.35 3.06 -11.63
C LEU A 80 -2.97 3.71 -12.87
N GLY A 81 -2.42 3.47 -14.06
CA GLY A 81 -2.90 4.06 -15.32
C GLY A 81 -2.63 5.57 -15.45
N TYR A 82 -1.66 6.11 -14.71
CA TYR A 82 -1.32 7.52 -14.78
C TYR A 82 -0.54 7.85 -16.07
N SER A 83 -0.89 8.99 -16.67
CA SER A 83 -0.14 9.61 -17.76
C SER A 83 -0.08 11.12 -17.53
N ARG A 84 1.12 11.69 -17.65
CA ARG A 84 1.31 13.15 -17.59
C ARG A 84 0.55 13.88 -18.69
N ALA A 85 0.36 13.24 -19.85
CA ALA A 85 -0.31 13.88 -20.99
C ALA A 85 -1.81 14.13 -20.75
N THR A 86 -2.45 13.32 -19.90
CA THR A 86 -3.89 13.41 -19.60
C THR A 86 -4.17 14.10 -18.26
N ASP A 87 -3.14 14.61 -17.62
CA ASP A 87 -3.20 15.24 -16.31
C ASP A 87 -3.68 16.70 -16.46
N PRO A 88 -4.85 17.07 -15.91
CA PRO A 88 -5.43 18.41 -16.11
C PRO A 88 -4.49 19.54 -15.66
N LEU A 89 -3.64 19.29 -14.67
CA LEU A 89 -2.70 20.28 -14.17
C LEU A 89 -1.59 20.59 -15.19
N MET A 90 -1.36 19.72 -16.17
CA MET A 90 -0.34 19.88 -17.21
C MET A 90 -0.83 20.72 -18.40
N ALA A 91 -2.13 21.00 -18.51
CA ALA A 91 -2.69 21.77 -19.61
C ALA A 91 -2.04 23.17 -19.70
N GLY A 92 -1.49 23.49 -20.88
CA GLY A 92 -0.83 24.78 -21.14
C GLY A 92 0.54 24.96 -20.49
N ARG A 93 1.09 23.93 -19.83
CA ARG A 93 2.44 23.95 -19.25
C ARG A 93 3.50 23.58 -20.29
N SER A 94 4.71 24.14 -20.14
CA SER A 94 5.88 23.72 -20.91
C SER A 94 6.38 22.34 -20.45
N GLU A 95 7.16 21.67 -21.30
CA GLU A 95 7.75 20.37 -20.95
C GLU A 95 8.57 20.44 -19.64
N ALA A 96 9.35 21.51 -19.44
CA ALA A 96 10.11 21.71 -18.22
C ALA A 96 9.20 21.82 -16.98
N GLN A 97 8.07 22.51 -17.08
CA GLN A 97 7.09 22.63 -16.01
C GLN A 97 6.36 21.31 -15.74
N ILE A 98 6.08 20.54 -16.78
CA ILE A 98 5.50 19.21 -16.68
C ILE A 98 6.43 18.30 -15.89
N GLN A 99 7.71 18.24 -16.27
CA GLN A 99 8.70 17.39 -15.60
C GLN A 99 8.97 17.82 -14.15
N ALA A 100 8.96 19.14 -13.88
CA ALA A 100 9.14 19.66 -12.52
C ALA A 100 7.93 19.42 -11.59
N THR A 101 6.77 19.06 -12.14
CA THR A 101 5.58 18.78 -11.32
C THR A 101 5.61 17.33 -10.83
N PRO A 102 5.45 17.06 -9.50
CA PRO A 102 5.38 15.71 -8.97
C PRO A 102 4.30 14.88 -9.67
N ALA A 103 4.58 13.62 -10.00
CA ALA A 103 3.65 12.73 -10.69
C ALA A 103 2.73 12.00 -9.72
N CYS A 104 1.41 12.15 -9.81
CA CYS A 104 0.50 11.41 -8.94
C CYS A 104 -0.72 10.95 -9.73
N ALA A 105 -1.10 9.68 -9.58
CA ALA A 105 -2.22 9.11 -10.30
C ALA A 105 -3.54 9.81 -9.96
N SER A 106 -4.44 9.90 -10.94
CA SER A 106 -5.77 10.48 -10.73
C SER A 106 -6.54 9.69 -9.67
N GLY A 107 -7.17 10.39 -8.73
CA GLY A 107 -7.88 9.79 -7.61
C GLY A 107 -6.97 9.39 -6.44
N TRP A 108 -5.72 9.86 -6.41
CA TRP A 108 -4.77 9.54 -5.34
C TRP A 108 -4.09 10.79 -4.76
N LEU A 109 -3.68 10.66 -3.50
CA LEU A 109 -2.74 11.56 -2.83
C LEU A 109 -1.38 10.88 -2.71
N CYS A 110 -0.33 11.59 -3.12
CA CYS A 110 1.04 11.12 -3.07
C CYS A 110 1.87 11.96 -2.10
N LEU A 111 2.54 11.30 -1.17
CA LEU A 111 3.56 11.89 -0.29
C LEU A 111 4.95 11.49 -0.78
N TYR A 112 5.89 12.41 -0.71
CA TYR A 112 7.26 12.21 -1.19
C TYR A 112 8.27 12.55 -0.11
N GLN A 113 9.30 11.73 -0.06
CA GLN A 113 10.35 11.84 0.95
C GLN A 113 11.15 13.13 0.74
N ASP A 114 11.45 13.48 -0.51
CA ASP A 114 12.24 14.66 -0.83
C ASP A 114 11.39 15.74 -1.47
N ILE A 115 11.96 16.94 -1.61
CA ILE A 115 11.36 18.06 -2.33
C ILE A 115 11.12 17.72 -3.82
N ASN A 116 10.24 18.50 -4.47
CA ASN A 116 9.92 18.39 -5.90
C ASN A 116 9.48 16.99 -6.37
N GLY A 117 8.88 16.18 -5.49
CA GLY A 117 8.43 14.83 -5.82
C GLY A 117 9.56 13.79 -5.88
N GLY A 118 10.70 14.06 -5.24
CA GLY A 118 11.84 13.14 -5.17
C GLY A 118 11.74 12.10 -4.05
N GLY A 119 12.77 11.26 -3.95
CA GLY A 119 12.89 10.25 -2.90
C GLY A 119 11.87 9.13 -3.02
N ARG A 120 11.57 8.47 -1.90
CA ARG A 120 10.51 7.46 -1.80
C ARG A 120 9.12 8.10 -1.85
N ARG A 121 8.13 7.36 -2.36
CA ARG A 121 6.74 7.84 -2.53
C ARG A 121 5.70 6.89 -1.95
N LEU A 122 4.81 7.41 -1.10
CA LEU A 122 3.58 6.73 -0.67
C LEU A 122 2.37 7.29 -1.41
N ILE A 123 1.40 6.43 -1.74
CA ILE A 123 0.21 6.78 -2.54
C ILE A 123 -1.05 6.23 -1.84
N PHE A 124 -2.03 7.09 -1.56
CA PHE A 124 -3.22 6.82 -0.75
C PHE A 124 -4.53 7.27 -1.42
N SER A 125 -5.65 6.62 -1.10
CA SER A 125 -7.00 6.99 -1.58
C SER A 125 -8.16 6.50 -0.71
N ASP A 126 -7.92 5.99 0.50
CA ASP A 126 -8.93 5.27 1.29
C ASP A 126 -9.61 6.09 2.39
N TYR A 127 -9.29 7.40 2.49
CA TYR A 127 -9.90 8.39 3.39
C TYR A 127 -9.84 8.07 4.89
N TYR A 128 -8.95 7.18 5.30
CA TYR A 128 -8.66 6.88 6.71
C TYR A 128 -7.35 7.52 7.16
N TRP A 129 -7.21 7.75 8.46
CA TRP A 129 -5.92 8.12 9.04
C TRP A 129 -4.97 6.92 8.97
N GLN A 130 -3.92 7.08 8.18
CA GLN A 130 -2.81 6.14 8.03
C GLN A 130 -1.61 6.64 8.82
N ASN A 131 -1.09 5.80 9.71
CA ASN A 131 0.12 6.11 10.48
C ASN A 131 1.34 5.89 9.58
N LEU A 132 2.13 6.94 9.36
CA LEU A 132 3.27 6.90 8.44
C LEU A 132 4.41 6.02 8.95
N ASN A 133 4.50 5.84 10.27
CA ASN A 133 5.42 4.92 10.92
C ASN A 133 5.22 3.46 10.49
N GLU A 134 3.98 3.03 10.19
CA GLU A 134 3.70 1.68 9.68
C GLU A 134 4.42 1.41 8.35
N TYR A 135 4.75 2.46 7.59
CA TYR A 135 5.45 2.36 6.32
C TYR A 135 6.93 2.76 6.42
N GLY A 136 7.48 2.99 7.62
CA GLY A 136 8.83 3.53 7.78
C GLY A 136 9.01 4.91 7.14
N PHE A 137 7.98 5.76 7.27
CA PHE A 137 7.86 7.07 6.59
C PHE A 137 7.42 8.20 7.55
N SER A 138 7.37 7.96 8.85
CA SER A 138 7.12 9.00 9.85
C SER A 138 8.16 10.11 9.73
N ASP A 139 7.73 11.36 9.76
CA ASP A 139 8.60 12.52 9.76
C ASP A 139 9.56 12.54 8.55
N GLN A 140 9.07 12.11 7.39
CA GLN A 140 9.86 12.10 6.15
C GLN A 140 9.19 12.81 4.98
N THR A 141 7.98 13.32 5.14
CA THR A 141 7.32 14.00 4.01
C THR A 141 7.96 15.38 3.81
N SER A 142 8.53 15.61 2.62
CA SER A 142 9.08 16.91 2.21
C SER A 142 8.30 17.57 1.08
N SER A 143 7.55 16.80 0.29
CA SER A 143 6.64 17.33 -0.74
C SER A 143 5.43 16.41 -0.94
N TRP A 144 4.38 16.93 -1.57
CA TRP A 144 3.15 16.17 -1.80
C TRP A 144 2.44 16.59 -3.07
N ARG A 145 1.59 15.71 -3.57
CA ARG A 145 0.62 16.00 -4.62
C ARG A 145 -0.71 15.34 -4.32
N ASN A 146 -1.78 16.11 -4.36
CA ASN A 146 -3.14 15.61 -4.27
C ASN A 146 -3.79 15.73 -5.64
N ASN A 147 -3.94 14.60 -6.32
CA ASN A 147 -4.60 14.49 -7.62
C ASN A 147 -5.96 13.80 -7.50
N GLN A 148 -6.61 13.98 -6.36
CA GLN A 148 -7.96 13.51 -6.08
C GLN A 148 -9.02 14.51 -6.60
N GLY A 149 -10.29 14.12 -6.55
CA GLY A 149 -11.41 14.95 -7.04
C GLY A 149 -11.49 16.34 -6.38
N SER A 150 -12.24 17.26 -6.98
CA SER A 150 -12.28 18.67 -6.56
C SER A 150 -12.82 18.93 -5.15
N SER A 151 -13.49 17.95 -4.53
CA SER A 151 -13.95 17.98 -3.14
C SER A 151 -13.10 17.15 -2.19
N GLN A 152 -12.04 16.52 -2.69
CA GLN A 152 -11.24 15.53 -1.98
C GLN A 152 -9.98 16.14 -1.36
N TRP A 153 -10.16 16.73 -0.17
CA TRP A 153 -9.07 17.24 0.65
C TRP A 153 -8.28 16.08 1.26
N GLY A 154 -6.97 16.26 1.39
CA GLY A 154 -6.12 15.43 2.24
C GLY A 154 -5.71 16.19 3.50
N TRP A 155 -5.12 15.48 4.44
CA TRP A 155 -4.62 16.04 5.69
C TRP A 155 -3.30 15.40 6.08
N LEU A 156 -2.37 16.20 6.59
CA LEU A 156 -1.19 15.71 7.31
C LEU A 156 -1.31 16.14 8.76
N ALA A 157 -1.02 15.23 9.68
CA ALA A 157 -1.01 15.50 11.10
C ALA A 157 0.37 15.22 11.69
N ARG A 158 0.72 16.01 12.71
CA ARG A 158 1.99 15.91 13.44
C ARG A 158 2.16 14.53 14.06
N ASP A 159 1.10 14.06 14.70
CA ASP A 159 1.13 12.84 15.50
C ASP A 159 0.31 11.74 14.80
N GLU A 160 0.44 10.51 15.28
CA GLU A 160 -0.32 9.36 14.77
C GLU A 160 -1.84 9.52 14.97
N GLY A 161 -2.62 8.89 14.10
CA GLY A 161 -4.10 8.86 14.19
C GLY A 161 -4.78 10.20 13.97
N GLY A 162 -4.13 11.14 13.27
CA GLY A 162 -4.69 12.48 13.04
C GLY A 162 -4.60 13.42 14.23
N ASN A 163 -3.73 13.14 15.21
CA ASN A 163 -3.61 13.97 16.40
C ASN A 163 -2.59 15.10 16.23
N GLY A 164 -2.62 16.06 17.17
CA GLY A 164 -1.71 17.19 17.18
C GLY A 164 -2.07 18.29 16.18
N GLY A 165 -1.07 19.04 15.74
CA GLY A 165 -1.23 20.03 14.68
C GLY A 165 -1.56 19.36 13.35
N GLN A 166 -2.36 20.01 12.50
CA GLN A 166 -2.70 19.51 11.18
C GLN A 166 -2.52 20.58 10.11
N ILE A 167 -2.17 20.15 8.90
CA ILE A 167 -2.22 20.98 7.70
C ILE A 167 -3.13 20.32 6.67
N SER A 168 -3.90 21.16 5.97
CA SER A 168 -4.77 20.71 4.89
C SER A 168 -3.98 20.60 3.59
N ILE A 169 -4.31 19.56 2.82
CA ILE A 169 -3.80 19.32 1.48
C ILE A 169 -4.95 19.56 0.50
N SER A 170 -4.92 20.70 -0.19
CA SER A 170 -5.96 21.07 -1.14
C SER A 170 -6.06 20.06 -2.31
N PRO A 171 -7.26 19.84 -2.85
CA PRO A 171 -7.46 18.98 -4.01
C PRO A 171 -6.83 19.56 -5.29
N ASN A 172 -6.47 18.69 -6.23
CA ASN A 172 -5.92 19.05 -7.55
C ASN A 172 -4.73 20.02 -7.53
N THR A 173 -3.88 19.90 -6.51
CA THR A 173 -2.68 20.74 -6.37
C THR A 173 -1.52 19.93 -5.78
N TYR A 174 -0.39 20.59 -5.60
CA TYR A 174 0.82 20.02 -5.05
C TYR A 174 1.57 21.08 -4.26
N SER A 175 2.43 20.63 -3.35
CA SER A 175 3.51 21.46 -2.80
C SER A 175 4.83 20.80 -3.09
N SER A 176 5.75 21.54 -3.71
CA SER A 176 7.12 21.09 -3.99
C SER A 176 8.03 21.10 -2.75
N ASN A 177 7.63 21.77 -1.67
CA ASN A 177 8.40 21.88 -0.43
C ASN A 177 7.45 22.21 0.74
N LEU A 178 7.55 21.51 1.86
CA LEU A 178 6.72 21.73 3.05
C LEU A 178 7.22 22.83 4.00
N GLY A 179 8.43 23.36 3.78
CA GLY A 179 8.98 24.49 4.54
C GLY A 179 9.11 24.18 6.02
N ALA A 180 8.42 24.96 6.87
CA ALA A 180 8.41 24.73 8.32
C ALA A 180 7.78 23.39 8.73
N TYR A 181 7.03 22.73 7.83
CA TYR A 181 6.43 21.42 8.02
C TYR A 181 7.21 20.30 7.31
N ASN A 182 8.46 20.54 6.88
CA ASN A 182 9.30 19.48 6.32
C ASN A 182 9.56 18.41 7.38
N ASP A 183 9.45 17.14 6.98
CA ASP A 183 9.79 16.00 7.86
C ASP A 183 9.05 16.06 9.20
N TRP A 184 7.78 16.46 9.16
CA TRP A 184 6.99 16.77 10.37
C TRP A 184 5.77 15.87 10.58
N ALA A 185 5.22 15.32 9.49
CA ALA A 185 3.98 14.57 9.57
C ALA A 185 4.24 13.11 9.96
N SER A 186 3.45 12.62 10.92
CA SER A 186 3.43 11.20 11.33
C SER A 186 2.14 10.47 10.93
N SER A 187 1.10 11.18 10.46
CA SER A 187 -0.06 10.53 9.84
C SER A 187 -0.69 11.33 8.70
N VAL A 188 -1.40 10.62 7.82
CA VAL A 188 -2.08 11.19 6.64
C VAL A 188 -3.50 10.66 6.55
N ALA A 189 -4.45 11.49 6.10
CA ALA A 189 -5.76 11.05 5.65
C ALA A 189 -6.01 11.56 4.24
N ALA A 190 -6.39 10.67 3.33
CA ALA A 190 -6.44 10.97 1.91
C ALA A 190 -7.44 10.14 1.16
#